data_AF-A0A1Y0VW26-F1
#
_entry.id   AF-A0A1Y0VW26-F1
#
_cell.length_a   1.000
_cell.length_b   1.000
_cell.length_c   1.000
_cell.angle_alpha   90.00
_cell.angle_beta   90.00
_cell.angle_gamma   90.00
#
_symmetry.space_group_name_H-M   'P 1'
#
loop_
_entity.id
_entity.type
_entity.pdbx_description
1 polymer ?
#
loop_
_entity_poly.entity_id
_entity_poly.type
_entity_poly.pdbx_seq_one_letter_code
_entity_poly.pdbx_strand_id
1 'polypeptide(L)'
;MSKRKLDQRFNNVMKSVYSDPEVISFCEEHQDELSKEAIERGAAKLYEFVSERNKIKNNQATFLPGYQPELVLSNHLIDIEYVPTKQTHLLEQERHRKALVKSISMPKLIRHASLEGYYQEPERTDALAKTLAFVNEYLERPQDWHKGLYLTGSFGVGKTYLMGAMGNALADEGYSTTIVHFPSLAVELKNAIGSSNTIQTKIDAIKKLRFW
;
A
#
# COMPACT_ATOMS: atom_id res chain seq x y z
N MET A 1 5.26 -48.19 -8.13
CA MET A 1 6.39 -47.76 -7.27
C MET A 1 6.21 -48.38 -5.88
N SER A 2 7.26 -48.94 -5.26
CA SER A 2 7.15 -49.61 -3.95
C SER A 2 6.94 -48.59 -2.82
N LYS A 3 5.92 -48.82 -1.96
CA LYS A 3 5.53 -48.00 -0.80
C LYS A 3 6.74 -47.57 0.05
N ARG A 4 7.68 -48.49 0.26
CA ARG A 4 8.93 -48.28 1.02
C ARG A 4 9.86 -47.20 0.46
N LYS A 5 9.87 -46.99 -0.87
CA LYS A 5 10.68 -45.94 -1.52
C LYS A 5 10.02 -44.55 -1.41
N LEU A 6 8.69 -44.49 -1.35
CA LEU A 6 7.94 -43.24 -1.15
C LEU A 6 8.14 -42.71 0.27
N ASP A 7 8.06 -43.60 1.27
CA ASP A 7 8.25 -43.24 2.69
C ASP A 7 9.67 -42.71 2.98
N GLN A 8 10.69 -43.33 2.38
CA GLN A 8 12.08 -42.86 2.51
C GLN A 8 12.29 -41.46 1.89
N ARG A 9 11.65 -41.18 0.74
CA ARG A 9 11.78 -39.90 0.06
C ARG A 9 11.07 -38.79 0.84
N PHE A 10 9.89 -39.09 1.37
CA PHE A 10 9.14 -38.18 2.25
C PHE A 10 9.95 -37.82 3.50
N ASN A 11 10.49 -38.82 4.22
CA ASN A 11 11.29 -38.59 5.42
C ASN A 11 12.54 -37.73 5.17
N ASN A 12 13.18 -37.90 4.02
CA ASN A 12 14.36 -37.08 3.67
C ASN A 12 13.98 -35.62 3.40
N VAL A 13 12.86 -35.37 2.74
CA VAL A 13 12.36 -34.01 2.48
C VAL A 13 11.91 -33.35 3.78
N MET A 14 11.16 -34.06 4.63
CA MET A 14 10.71 -33.51 5.90
C MET A 14 11.86 -33.20 6.86
N LYS A 15 12.97 -33.94 6.82
CA LYS A 15 14.19 -33.55 7.56
C LYS A 15 14.69 -32.15 7.18
N SER A 16 14.67 -31.79 5.90
CA SER A 16 15.06 -30.43 5.49
C SER A 16 14.05 -29.36 5.91
N VAL A 17 12.76 -29.71 5.99
CA VAL A 17 11.70 -28.79 6.44
C VAL A 17 11.80 -28.52 7.94
N TYR A 18 11.99 -29.56 8.76
CA TYR A 18 12.10 -29.39 10.22
C TYR A 18 13.42 -28.73 10.65
N SER A 19 14.45 -28.75 9.80
CA SER A 19 15.70 -28.02 10.02
C SER A 19 15.68 -26.59 9.47
N ASP A 20 14.55 -26.14 8.93
CA ASP A 20 14.43 -24.78 8.41
C ASP A 20 14.33 -23.76 9.55
N PRO A 21 15.14 -22.67 9.54
CA PRO A 21 15.15 -21.70 10.64
C PRO A 21 13.79 -21.07 10.92
N GLU A 22 12.99 -20.76 9.90
CA GLU A 22 11.68 -20.11 10.09
C GLU A 22 10.65 -21.10 10.67
N VAL A 23 10.75 -22.39 10.31
CA VAL A 23 9.92 -23.46 10.90
C VAL A 23 10.31 -23.71 12.35
N ILE A 24 11.62 -23.73 12.65
CA ILE A 24 12.10 -23.90 14.03
C ILE A 24 11.61 -22.74 14.90
N SER A 25 11.80 -21.50 14.46
CA SER A 25 11.34 -20.32 15.20
C SER A 25 9.83 -20.33 15.44
N PHE A 26 9.02 -20.69 14.42
CA PHE A 26 7.57 -20.78 14.57
C PHE A 26 7.16 -21.84 15.60
N CYS A 27 7.79 -23.02 15.55
CA CYS A 27 7.55 -24.08 16.53
C CYS A 27 8.01 -23.69 17.93
N GLU A 28 9.12 -22.95 18.07
CA GLU A 28 9.63 -22.42 19.34
C GLU A 28 8.70 -21.38 19.97
N GLU A 29 8.13 -20.50 19.15
CA GLU A 29 7.18 -19.48 19.58
C GLU A 29 5.85 -20.08 20.07
N HIS A 30 5.43 -21.21 19.50
CA HIS A 30 4.14 -21.85 19.79
C HIS A 30 4.27 -23.20 20.53
N GLN A 31 5.38 -23.43 21.26
CA GLN A 31 5.62 -24.72 21.95
C GLN A 31 4.54 -25.09 22.97
N ASP A 32 3.93 -24.10 23.63
CA ASP A 32 2.90 -24.32 24.64
C ASP A 32 1.56 -24.75 24.03
N GLU A 33 1.34 -24.44 22.75
CA GLU A 33 0.09 -24.73 22.02
C GLU A 33 0.23 -25.90 21.04
N LEU A 34 1.45 -26.19 20.57
CA LEU A 34 1.74 -27.24 19.60
C LEU A 34 2.25 -28.52 20.26
N SER A 35 1.43 -29.58 20.22
CA SER A 35 1.90 -30.92 20.53
C SER A 35 2.76 -31.50 19.41
N LYS A 36 3.61 -32.48 19.73
CA LYS A 36 4.39 -33.22 18.71
C LYS A 36 3.49 -33.85 17.63
N GLU A 37 2.32 -34.33 18.01
CA GLU A 37 1.32 -34.87 17.07
C GLU A 37 0.74 -33.79 16.15
N ALA A 38 0.57 -32.55 16.65
CA ALA A 38 0.09 -31.43 15.84
C ALA A 38 1.12 -31.04 14.76
N ILE A 39 2.41 -31.07 15.09
CA ILE A 39 3.50 -30.84 14.13
C ILE A 39 3.52 -31.94 13.05
N GLU A 40 3.36 -33.20 13.45
CA GLU A 40 3.31 -34.32 12.49
C GLU A 40 2.09 -34.23 11.56
N ARG A 41 0.92 -33.83 12.08
CA ARG A 41 -0.27 -33.56 11.26
C ARG A 41 -0.08 -32.35 10.34
N GLY A 42 0.64 -31.34 10.82
CA GLY A 42 1.02 -30.13 10.07
C GLY A 42 2.16 -30.33 9.07
N ALA A 43 2.75 -31.52 8.97
CA ALA A 43 3.90 -31.80 8.09
C ALA A 43 3.69 -31.35 6.64
N ALA A 44 2.49 -31.57 6.10
CA ALA A 44 2.15 -31.14 4.74
C ALA A 44 2.17 -29.62 4.59
N LYS A 45 1.69 -28.89 5.59
CA LYS A 45 1.65 -27.42 5.61
C LYS A 45 3.04 -26.82 5.78
N LEU A 46 3.86 -27.39 6.66
CA LEU A 46 5.26 -26.99 6.82
C LEU A 46 6.05 -27.20 5.52
N TYR A 47 5.83 -28.32 4.82
CA TYR A 47 6.46 -28.55 3.52
C TYR A 47 6.00 -27.54 2.45
N GLU A 48 4.69 -27.27 2.38
CA GLU A 48 4.13 -26.27 1.46
C GLU A 48 4.74 -24.88 1.71
N PHE A 49 4.84 -24.46 2.97
CA PHE A 49 5.43 -23.18 3.37
C PHE A 49 6.88 -23.05 2.88
N VAL A 50 7.74 -24.02 3.22
CA VAL A 50 9.17 -23.99 2.82
C VAL A 50 9.31 -24.03 1.31
N SER A 51 8.50 -24.86 0.63
CA SER A 51 8.52 -25.00 -0.84
C SER A 51 8.15 -23.69 -1.54
N GLU A 52 6.99 -23.11 -1.20
CA GLU A 52 6.51 -21.87 -1.82
C GLU A 52 7.42 -20.68 -1.49
N ARG A 53 7.87 -20.55 -0.23
CA ARG A 53 8.83 -19.52 0.16
C ARG A 53 10.15 -19.62 -0.61
N ASN A 54 10.68 -20.83 -0.80
CA ASN A 54 11.91 -21.04 -1.56
C ASN A 54 11.72 -20.72 -3.06
N LYS A 55 10.53 -20.98 -3.64
CA LYS A 55 10.21 -20.53 -5.01
C LYS A 55 10.25 -19.00 -5.12
N ILE A 56 9.66 -18.28 -4.15
CA ILE A 56 9.69 -16.81 -4.10
C ILE A 56 11.14 -16.32 -4.02
N LYS A 57 11.93 -16.85 -3.06
CA LYS A 57 13.35 -16.47 -2.89
C LYS A 57 14.18 -16.70 -4.16
N ASN A 58 13.83 -17.71 -4.95
CA ASN A 58 14.50 -18.05 -6.21
C ASN A 58 13.87 -17.39 -7.46
N ASN A 59 12.94 -16.43 -7.31
CA ASN A 59 12.21 -15.79 -8.42
C ASN A 59 11.51 -16.79 -9.37
N GLN A 60 11.01 -17.90 -8.82
CA GLN A 60 10.24 -18.90 -9.57
C GLN A 60 8.74 -18.60 -9.50
N ALA A 61 7.98 -19.13 -10.45
CA ALA A 61 6.53 -19.03 -10.42
C ALA A 61 5.96 -19.77 -9.19
N THR A 62 5.22 -19.03 -8.37
CA THR A 62 4.49 -19.57 -7.22
C THR A 62 3.07 -19.95 -7.58
N PHE A 63 2.40 -20.66 -6.67
CA PHE A 63 0.98 -20.95 -6.78
C PHE A 63 0.13 -19.67 -6.88
N LEU A 64 0.46 -18.65 -6.08
CA LEU A 64 -0.23 -17.36 -6.05
C LEU A 64 0.78 -16.21 -6.20
N PRO A 65 0.98 -15.69 -7.43
CA PRO A 65 1.93 -14.60 -7.68
C PRO A 65 1.59 -13.34 -6.89
N GLY A 66 2.60 -12.75 -6.25
CA GLY A 66 2.44 -11.53 -5.45
C GLY A 66 2.02 -11.75 -4.00
N TYR A 67 1.83 -13.01 -3.58
CA TYR A 67 1.55 -13.39 -2.20
C TYR A 67 2.68 -14.27 -1.66
N GLN A 68 2.89 -14.24 -0.35
CA GLN A 68 3.85 -15.10 0.35
C GLN A 68 3.14 -15.92 1.42
N PRO A 69 3.54 -17.20 1.62
CA PRO A 69 2.99 -18.02 2.69
C PRO A 69 3.55 -17.58 4.05
N GLU A 70 2.69 -17.49 5.05
CA GLU A 70 3.06 -17.32 6.46
C GLU A 70 2.45 -18.44 7.29
N LEU A 71 3.23 -18.99 8.21
CA LEU A 71 2.77 -20.02 9.14
C LEU A 71 1.89 -19.36 10.20
N VAL A 72 0.69 -19.91 10.39
CA VAL A 72 -0.26 -19.45 11.40
C VAL A 72 -0.76 -20.62 12.22
N LEU A 73 -1.13 -20.34 13.46
CA LEU A 73 -1.80 -21.31 14.31
C LEU A 73 -3.31 -21.10 14.22
N SER A 74 -4.05 -22.11 13.78
CA SER A 74 -5.51 -22.09 13.72
C SER A 74 -6.07 -23.33 14.41
N ASN A 75 -6.84 -23.13 15.49
CA ASN A 75 -7.41 -24.22 16.29
C ASN A 75 -6.36 -25.27 16.73
N HIS A 76 -5.20 -24.81 17.21
CA HIS A 76 -4.08 -25.67 17.66
C HIS A 76 -3.47 -26.55 16.55
N LEU A 77 -3.72 -26.20 15.28
CA LEU A 77 -3.13 -26.82 14.10
C LEU A 77 -2.32 -25.80 13.32
N ILE A 78 -1.26 -26.28 12.69
CA ILE A 78 -0.43 -25.48 11.78
C ILE A 78 -1.21 -25.30 10.48
N ASP A 79 -1.40 -24.05 10.07
CA ASP A 79 -1.95 -23.68 8.77
C ASP A 79 -1.05 -22.67 8.06
N ILE A 80 -1.39 -22.34 6.82
CA ILE A 80 -0.69 -21.36 6.00
C ILE A 80 -1.68 -20.30 5.58
N GLU A 81 -1.37 -19.05 5.88
CA GLU A 81 -2.06 -17.90 5.31
C GLU A 81 -1.21 -17.28 4.20
N TYR A 82 -1.84 -16.88 3.10
CA TYR A 82 -1.16 -16.19 2.01
C TYR A 82 -1.38 -14.69 2.16
N VAL A 83 -0.33 -13.96 2.52
CA VAL A 83 -0.37 -12.51 2.69
C VAL A 83 0.24 -11.81 1.48
N PRO A 84 -0.27 -10.63 1.07
CA PRO A 84 0.33 -9.86 0.00
C PRO A 84 1.80 -9.54 0.30
N THR A 85 2.68 -9.75 -0.68
CA THR A 85 4.06 -9.29 -0.56
C THR A 85 4.10 -7.76 -0.46
N LYS A 86 5.18 -7.21 0.12
CA LYS A 86 5.41 -5.76 0.19
C LYS A 86 5.23 -5.08 -1.18
N GLN A 87 5.69 -5.72 -2.26
CA GLN A 87 5.55 -5.20 -3.61
C GLN A 87 4.08 -5.11 -4.06
N THR A 88 3.30 -6.17 -3.81
CA THR A 88 1.87 -6.19 -4.15
C THR A 88 1.10 -5.13 -3.37
N HIS A 89 1.36 -5.02 -2.06
CA HIS A 89 0.75 -4.00 -1.22
C HIS A 89 1.04 -2.59 -1.74
N LEU A 90 2.31 -2.29 -2.10
CA LEU A 90 2.68 -1.00 -2.69
C LEU A 90 1.99 -0.74 -4.04
N LEU A 91 1.86 -1.76 -4.88
CA LEU A 91 1.16 -1.65 -6.17
C LEU A 91 -0.34 -1.39 -5.99
N GLU A 92 -0.96 -2.03 -5.00
CA GLU A 92 -2.37 -1.81 -4.66
C GLU A 92 -2.59 -0.41 -4.10
N GLN A 93 -1.74 0.05 -3.17
CA GLN A 93 -1.77 1.41 -2.66
C GLN A 93 -1.60 2.44 -3.80
N GLU A 94 -0.63 2.23 -4.70
CA GLU A 94 -0.45 3.09 -5.88
C GLU A 94 -1.67 3.12 -6.80
N ARG A 95 -2.33 1.98 -7.01
CA ARG A 95 -3.57 1.92 -7.80
C ARG A 95 -4.70 2.66 -7.10
N HIS A 96 -4.82 2.49 -5.79
CA HIS A 96 -5.81 3.15 -4.94
C HIS A 96 -5.63 4.67 -4.99
N ARG A 97 -4.42 5.17 -4.75
CA ARG A 97 -4.08 6.59 -4.90
C ARG A 97 -4.41 7.13 -6.28
N LYS A 98 -4.06 6.40 -7.34
CA LYS A 98 -4.38 6.82 -8.73
C LYS A 98 -5.88 6.94 -9.00
N ALA A 99 -6.71 6.15 -8.34
CA ALA A 99 -8.15 6.23 -8.49
C ALA A 99 -8.74 7.44 -7.74
N LEU A 100 -8.16 7.79 -6.59
CA LEU A 100 -8.69 8.81 -5.69
C LEU A 100 -8.11 10.21 -5.91
N VAL A 101 -6.86 10.32 -6.35
CA VAL A 101 -6.17 11.59 -6.62
C VAL A 101 -6.38 12.01 -8.07
N LYS A 102 -7.31 12.94 -8.27
CA LYS A 102 -7.60 13.51 -9.60
C LYS A 102 -6.74 14.74 -9.84
N SER A 103 -6.15 14.82 -11.03
CA SER A 103 -5.31 15.94 -11.44
C SER A 103 -5.92 16.65 -12.65
N ILE A 104 -6.20 17.95 -12.53
CA ILE A 104 -6.67 18.79 -13.64
C ILE A 104 -5.52 19.67 -14.10
N SER A 105 -5.09 19.45 -15.35
CA SER A 105 -4.03 20.22 -16.02
C SER A 105 -2.70 20.28 -15.24
N MET A 106 -2.45 19.26 -14.38
CA MET A 106 -1.25 19.11 -13.55
C MET A 106 -0.31 18.01 -14.09
N PRO A 107 1.02 18.19 -14.01
CA PRO A 107 1.99 17.14 -14.37
C PRO A 107 1.85 15.88 -13.50
N LYS A 108 2.15 14.70 -14.06
CA LYS A 108 2.10 13.41 -13.34
C LYS A 108 3.06 13.32 -12.14
N LEU A 109 4.02 14.25 -12.03
CA LEU A 109 5.06 14.28 -11.00
C LEU A 109 4.52 14.33 -9.56
N ILE A 110 3.34 14.93 -9.34
CA ILE A 110 2.73 14.96 -8.00
C ILE A 110 2.17 13.61 -7.54
N ARG A 111 2.02 12.62 -8.45
CA ARG A 111 1.43 11.31 -8.11
C ARG A 111 2.27 10.49 -7.15
N HIS A 112 3.57 10.70 -7.13
CA HIS A 112 4.51 9.95 -6.27
C HIS A 112 5.05 10.79 -5.12
N ALA A 113 4.42 11.93 -4.81
CA ALA A 113 4.82 12.74 -3.68
C ALA A 113 4.41 12.06 -2.36
N SER A 114 5.29 12.04 -1.37
CA SER A 114 5.00 11.50 -0.04
C SER A 114 5.42 12.49 1.04
N LEU A 115 4.69 12.51 2.17
CA LEU A 115 5.04 13.37 3.30
C LEU A 115 6.36 12.91 3.94
N GLU A 116 6.60 11.60 3.98
CA GLU A 116 7.86 11.00 4.45
C GLU A 116 9.08 11.39 3.58
N GLY A 117 8.89 11.50 2.27
CA GLY A 117 9.94 11.87 1.31
C GLY A 117 10.21 13.37 1.21
N TYR A 118 9.53 14.20 2.01
CA TYR A 118 9.69 15.64 1.97
C TYR A 118 10.92 16.09 2.77
N TYR A 119 11.89 16.71 2.09
CA TYR A 119 13.14 17.20 2.70
C TYR A 119 12.87 18.18 3.84
N GLN A 120 13.41 17.85 5.02
CA GLN A 120 13.29 18.64 6.25
C GLN A 120 14.44 19.64 6.35
N GLU A 121 14.32 20.76 5.63
CA GLU A 121 15.14 21.95 5.89
C GLU A 121 14.43 22.84 6.93
N PRO A 122 15.15 23.60 7.77
CA PRO A 122 14.53 24.44 8.79
C PRO A 122 13.39 25.33 8.26
N GLU A 123 13.57 25.90 7.07
CA GLU A 123 12.58 26.76 6.40
C GLU A 123 11.31 26.03 5.93
N ARG A 124 11.35 24.68 5.84
CA ARG A 124 10.26 23.83 5.33
C ARG A 124 9.50 23.09 6.44
N THR A 125 10.09 23.02 7.64
CA THR A 125 9.53 22.29 8.79
C THR A 125 8.16 22.80 9.19
N ASP A 126 7.94 24.13 9.22
CA ASP A 126 6.65 24.73 9.57
C ASP A 126 5.54 24.35 8.58
N ALA A 127 5.84 24.40 7.27
CA ALA A 127 4.88 24.01 6.23
C ALA A 127 4.53 22.51 6.31
N LEU A 128 5.53 21.65 6.54
CA LEU A 128 5.31 20.22 6.73
C LEU A 128 4.47 19.96 7.98
N ALA A 129 4.81 20.57 9.11
CA ALA A 129 4.10 20.40 10.38
C ALA A 129 2.63 20.82 10.27
N LYS A 130 2.33 21.97 9.64
CA LYS A 130 0.97 22.42 9.39
C LYS A 130 0.20 21.50 8.43
N THR A 131 0.90 20.92 7.45
CA THR A 131 0.31 19.94 6.52
C THR A 131 -0.06 18.65 7.24
N LEU A 132 0.83 18.13 8.09
CA LEU A 132 0.56 16.95 8.91
C LEU A 132 -0.59 17.21 9.89
N ALA A 133 -0.59 18.36 10.56
CA ALA A 133 -1.67 18.75 11.45
C ALA A 133 -3.03 18.77 10.73
N PHE A 134 -3.10 19.40 9.55
CA PHE A 134 -4.31 19.41 8.74
C PHE A 134 -4.79 18.00 8.36
N VAL A 135 -3.88 17.13 7.90
CA VAL A 135 -4.23 15.75 7.54
C VAL A 135 -4.79 15.02 8.76
N ASN A 136 -4.10 15.06 9.89
CA ASN A 136 -4.54 14.37 11.11
C ASN A 136 -5.90 14.89 11.61
N GLU A 137 -6.07 16.22 11.69
CA GLU A 137 -7.34 16.83 12.10
C GLU A 137 -8.49 16.42 11.17
N TYR A 138 -8.24 16.40 9.86
CA TYR A 138 -9.23 15.98 8.88
C TYR A 138 -9.61 14.50 9.03
N LEU A 139 -8.63 13.62 9.26
CA LEU A 139 -8.89 12.19 9.43
C LEU A 139 -9.64 11.87 10.72
N GLU A 140 -9.36 12.61 11.80
CA GLU A 140 -10.07 12.44 13.08
C GLU A 140 -11.54 12.87 13.01
N ARG A 141 -11.83 13.99 12.33
CA ARG A 141 -13.17 14.58 12.27
C ARG A 141 -13.52 15.04 10.85
N PRO A 142 -13.71 14.13 9.88
CA PRO A 142 -13.82 14.48 8.47
C PRO A 142 -15.04 15.34 8.10
N GLN A 143 -16.06 15.37 8.97
CA GLN A 143 -17.29 16.14 8.80
C GLN A 143 -17.20 17.56 9.38
N ASP A 144 -16.17 17.84 10.19
CA ASP A 144 -15.96 19.16 10.76
C ASP A 144 -15.45 20.13 9.70
N TRP A 145 -15.62 21.42 9.96
CA TRP A 145 -14.95 22.44 9.17
C TRP A 145 -13.46 22.48 9.51
N HIS A 146 -12.61 22.33 8.49
CA HIS A 146 -11.16 22.40 8.60
C HIS A 146 -10.61 23.61 7.88
N LYS A 147 -9.75 24.39 8.55
CA LYS A 147 -9.07 25.52 7.93
C LYS A 147 -8.00 25.01 6.96
N GLY A 148 -8.13 25.34 5.68
CA GLY A 148 -7.13 25.01 4.67
C GLY A 148 -5.80 25.76 4.83
N LEU A 149 -4.80 25.32 4.06
CA LEU A 149 -3.45 25.88 4.06
C LEU A 149 -3.20 26.74 2.83
N TYR A 150 -2.50 27.86 3.04
CA TYR A 150 -1.99 28.71 1.96
C TYR A 150 -0.46 28.69 1.97
N LEU A 151 0.13 27.98 1.01
CA LEU A 151 1.58 27.79 0.92
C LEU A 151 2.22 28.87 0.04
N THR A 152 3.13 29.68 0.61
CA THR A 152 3.85 30.75 -0.10
C THR A 152 5.36 30.55 -0.01
N GLY A 153 6.09 31.06 -1.01
CA GLY A 153 7.56 31.03 -1.02
C GLY A 153 8.11 31.00 -2.45
N SER A 154 9.42 31.02 -2.57
CA SER A 154 10.15 31.07 -3.85
C SER A 154 9.82 29.89 -4.78
N PHE A 155 10.08 30.06 -6.07
CA PHE A 155 9.94 28.96 -7.04
C PHE A 155 10.85 27.78 -6.67
N GLY A 156 10.39 26.54 -6.90
CA GLY A 156 11.20 25.33 -6.68
C GLY A 156 11.32 24.83 -5.24
N VAL A 157 10.83 25.55 -4.23
CA VAL A 157 10.95 25.16 -2.79
C VAL A 157 10.05 23.98 -2.35
N GLY A 158 9.33 23.35 -3.28
CA GLY A 158 8.56 22.13 -3.00
C GLY A 158 7.09 22.32 -2.59
N LYS A 159 6.50 23.51 -2.73
CA LYS A 159 5.06 23.75 -2.42
C LYS A 159 4.12 22.77 -3.13
N THR A 160 4.30 22.62 -4.43
CA THR A 160 3.48 21.71 -5.27
C THR A 160 3.68 20.25 -4.89
N TYR A 161 4.91 19.88 -4.47
CA TYR A 161 5.19 18.54 -3.97
C TYR A 161 4.43 18.28 -2.66
N LEU A 162 4.47 19.23 -1.71
CA LEU A 162 3.75 19.12 -0.45
C LEU A 162 2.23 19.01 -0.62
N MET A 163 1.64 19.76 -1.57
CA MET A 163 0.23 19.59 -1.94
C MET A 163 -0.08 18.21 -2.52
N GLY A 164 0.80 17.67 -3.37
CA GLY A 164 0.68 16.31 -3.89
C GLY A 164 0.78 15.25 -2.80
N ALA A 165 1.73 15.42 -1.89
CA ALA A 165 1.95 14.54 -0.75
C ALA A 165 0.75 14.52 0.21
N MET A 166 0.17 15.69 0.51
CA MET A 166 -1.06 15.80 1.27
C MET A 166 -2.23 15.09 0.57
N GLY A 167 -2.38 15.30 -0.74
CA GLY A 167 -3.42 14.64 -1.53
C GLY A 167 -3.29 13.12 -1.56
N ASN A 168 -2.06 12.62 -1.62
CA ASN A 168 -1.74 11.20 -1.56
C ASN A 168 -2.00 10.62 -0.16
N ALA A 169 -1.63 11.32 0.91
CA ALA A 169 -1.87 10.87 2.28
C ALA A 169 -3.38 10.72 2.56
N LEU A 170 -4.19 11.68 2.13
CA LEU A 170 -5.65 11.58 2.23
C LEU A 170 -6.22 10.44 1.38
N ALA A 171 -5.64 10.18 0.21
CA ALA A 171 -6.07 9.08 -0.66
C ALA A 171 -5.66 7.70 -0.11
N ASP A 172 -4.55 7.59 0.60
CA ASP A 172 -4.16 6.36 1.29
C ASP A 172 -5.19 5.99 2.39
N GLU A 173 -5.90 6.99 2.94
CA GLU A 173 -7.01 6.84 3.89
C GLU A 173 -8.40 6.79 3.23
N GLY A 174 -8.46 6.64 1.90
CA GLY A 174 -9.71 6.47 1.15
C GLY A 174 -10.41 7.76 0.74
N TYR A 175 -9.85 8.94 1.00
CA TYR A 175 -10.45 10.22 0.62
C TYR A 175 -10.05 10.65 -0.80
N SER A 176 -11.05 10.97 -1.63
CA SER A 176 -10.78 11.49 -2.98
C SER A 176 -10.35 12.96 -2.92
N THR A 177 -9.22 13.26 -3.56
CA THR A 177 -8.68 14.63 -3.65
C THR A 177 -8.60 15.07 -5.10
N THR A 178 -8.73 16.38 -5.33
CA THR A 178 -8.55 16.97 -6.67
C THR A 178 -7.53 18.10 -6.61
N ILE A 179 -6.48 17.98 -7.41
CA ILE A 179 -5.42 18.99 -7.52
C ILE A 179 -5.56 19.68 -8.87
N VAL A 180 -5.66 21.01 -8.85
CA VAL A 180 -5.95 21.83 -10.02
C VAL A 180 -4.80 22.80 -10.30
N HIS A 181 -4.25 22.76 -11.51
CA HIS A 181 -3.35 23.81 -11.97
C HIS A 181 -4.16 25.00 -12.48
N PHE A 182 -4.36 25.99 -11.61
CA PHE A 182 -5.21 27.14 -11.93
C PHE A 182 -4.81 27.91 -13.20
N PRO A 183 -3.52 28.22 -13.46
CA PRO A 183 -3.15 28.95 -14.68
C PRO A 183 -3.54 28.23 -15.98
N SER A 184 -3.31 26.93 -16.07
CA SER A 184 -3.71 26.14 -17.25
C SER A 184 -5.23 26.04 -17.37
N LEU A 185 -5.92 25.83 -16.24
CA LEU A 185 -7.38 25.81 -16.21
C LEU A 185 -7.94 27.13 -16.74
N ALA A 186 -7.43 28.29 -16.29
CA ALA A 186 -7.91 29.60 -16.72
C ALA A 186 -7.75 29.81 -18.25
N VAL A 187 -6.64 29.36 -18.83
CA VAL A 187 -6.43 29.41 -20.29
C VAL A 187 -7.40 28.49 -21.03
N GLU A 188 -7.59 27.25 -20.55
CA GLU A 188 -8.58 26.32 -21.10
C GLU A 188 -10.00 26.91 -21.06
N LEU A 189 -10.38 27.53 -19.93
CA LEU A 189 -11.67 28.18 -19.75
C LEU A 189 -11.86 29.34 -20.73
N LYS A 190 -10.86 30.21 -20.88
CA LYS A 190 -10.90 31.33 -21.82
C LYS A 190 -11.11 30.87 -23.25
N ASN A 191 -10.40 29.83 -23.68
CA ASN A 191 -10.48 29.31 -25.05
C ASN A 191 -11.80 28.57 -25.34
N ALA A 192 -12.49 28.13 -24.29
CA ALA A 192 -13.74 27.39 -24.40
C ALA A 192 -14.99 28.26 -24.49
N ILE A 193 -14.86 29.56 -24.24
CA ILE A 193 -15.96 30.52 -24.32
C ILE A 193 -16.50 30.51 -25.75
N GLY A 194 -17.69 29.93 -25.93
CA GLY A 194 -18.42 29.87 -27.20
C GLY A 194 -18.48 28.52 -27.91
N SER A 195 -17.76 27.47 -27.47
CA SER A 195 -17.57 26.28 -28.34
C SER A 195 -17.64 24.88 -27.69
N SER A 196 -17.93 24.68 -26.39
CA SER A 196 -17.95 23.29 -25.89
C SER A 196 -18.75 23.03 -24.60
N ASN A 197 -19.58 21.97 -24.63
CA ASN A 197 -20.25 21.36 -23.49
C ASN A 197 -19.25 20.67 -22.52
N THR A 198 -18.07 20.28 -23.02
CA THR A 198 -17.03 19.54 -22.28
C THR A 198 -16.39 20.36 -21.17
N ILE A 199 -16.27 21.69 -21.33
CA ILE A 199 -15.73 22.56 -20.28
C ILE A 199 -16.72 22.72 -19.13
N GLN A 200 -18.02 22.82 -19.43
CA GLN A 200 -19.05 22.91 -18.40
C GLN A 200 -19.00 21.68 -17.48
N THR A 201 -18.83 20.48 -18.05
CA THR A 201 -18.67 19.23 -17.29
C THR A 201 -17.42 19.25 -16.38
N LYS A 202 -16.29 19.83 -16.82
CA LYS A 202 -15.09 19.97 -15.99
C LYS A 202 -15.29 20.96 -14.84
N ILE A 203 -15.93 22.10 -15.11
CA ILE A 203 -16.26 23.11 -14.09
C ILE A 203 -17.23 22.50 -13.07
N ASP A 204 -18.25 21.80 -13.55
CA ASP A 204 -19.22 21.12 -12.69
C ASP A 204 -18.55 20.02 -11.87
N ALA A 205 -17.56 19.30 -12.43
CA ALA A 205 -16.77 18.35 -11.66
C ALA A 205 -15.99 19.01 -10.52
N ILE A 206 -15.45 20.22 -10.72
CA ILE A 206 -14.78 21.00 -9.65
C ILE A 206 -15.81 21.51 -8.62
N LYS A 207 -16.95 22.02 -9.07
CA LYS A 207 -18.01 22.57 -8.19
C LYS A 207 -18.75 21.48 -7.40
N LYS A 208 -18.92 20.28 -7.98
CA LYS A 208 -19.59 19.13 -7.37
C LYS A 208 -18.66 18.29 -6.50
N LEU A 209 -17.42 18.72 -6.25
CA LEU A 209 -16.63 18.24 -5.12
C LEU A 209 -17.37 18.67 -3.83
N ARG A 210 -18.44 17.95 -3.49
CA ARG A 210 -19.14 18.08 -2.23
C ARG A 210 -18.22 17.53 -1.17
N PHE A 211 -17.73 18.45 -0.33
CA PHE A 211 -17.37 18.15 1.04
C PHE A 211 -18.60 17.50 1.67
N TRP A 212 -18.45 16.25 2.14
CA TRP A 212 -19.49 15.56 2.89
C TRP A 212 -19.52 16.15 4.30
#